data_AF-A0A2S2E105-F1
#
_entry.id   AF-A0A2S2E105-F1
#
_cell.length_a   1.000
_cell.length_b   1.000
_cell.length_c   1.000
_cell.angle_alpha   90.00
_cell.angle_beta   90.00
_cell.angle_gamma   90.00
#
_symmetry.space_group_name_H-M   'P 1'
#
loop_
_entity.id
_entity.type
_entity.pdbx_description
1 polymer ?
#
loop_
_entity_poly.entity_id
_entity_poly.type
_entity_poly.pdbx_seq_one_letter_code
_entity_poly.pdbx_strand_id
1 'polypeptide(L)' 'MEDVIGIIVAPIIIFMIFVAPIWLILHYRSKRKMSQGLSEQEVAEMKALSHQAEAMGERIKTLEAILDAESPQWRNRA' A
#
# COMPACT_ATOMS: atom_id res chain seq x y z
N MET A 1 -2.65 55.51 -5.75
CA MET A 1 -2.24 54.25 -6.42
C MET A 1 -1.95 53.18 -5.38
N GLU A 2 -1.26 53.50 -4.29
CA GLU A 2 -1.01 52.58 -3.16
C GLU A 2 -2.30 52.07 -2.49
N ASP A 3 -3.30 52.94 -2.29
CA ASP A 3 -4.59 52.53 -1.69
C ASP A 3 -5.36 51.50 -2.53
N VAL A 4 -5.28 51.63 -3.86
CA VAL A 4 -5.91 50.70 -4.81
C VAL A 4 -5.21 49.35 -4.78
N ILE A 5 -3.88 49.35 -4.67
CA ILE A 5 -3.07 48.15 -4.53
C ILE A 5 -3.40 47.44 -3.21
N GLY A 6 -3.52 48.18 -2.11
CA GLY A 6 -3.87 47.63 -0.80
C GLY A 6 -5.22 46.90 -0.78
N ILE A 7 -6.25 47.48 -1.42
CA ILE A 7 -7.59 46.89 -1.53
C ILE A 7 -7.58 45.56 -2.31
N ILE A 8 -6.73 45.45 -3.33
CA ILE A 8 -6.64 44.23 -4.15
C ILE A 8 -5.76 43.16 -3.46
N VAL A 9 -4.68 43.57 -2.80
CA VAL A 9 -3.68 42.65 -2.23
C VAL A 9 -4.10 42.09 -0.86
N ALA A 10 -4.78 42.89 -0.03
CA ALA A 10 -5.24 42.47 1.30
C ALA A 10 -6.06 41.16 1.30
N PRO A 11 -7.10 40.98 0.45
CA PRO A 11 -7.86 39.73 0.41
C PRO A 11 -7.02 38.53 -0.09
N ILE A 12 -6.05 38.76 -0.98
CA ILE A 12 -5.13 37.71 -1.46
C ILE A 12 -4.22 37.23 -0.32
N ILE A 13 -3.70 38.15 0.50
CA ILE A 13 -2.88 37.79 1.66
C ILE A 13 -3.69 36.97 2.66
N ILE A 14 -4.91 37.41 2.99
CA ILE A 14 -5.81 36.67 3.90
C ILE A 14 -6.10 35.27 3.35
N PHE A 15 -6.41 35.16 2.06
CA PHE A 15 -6.60 33.87 1.39
C PHE A 15 -5.38 32.97 1.50
N MET A 16 -4.17 33.51 1.27
CA MET A 16 -2.92 32.77 1.37
C MET A 16 -2.63 32.28 2.81
N ILE A 17 -2.99 33.07 3.83
CA ILE A 17 -2.86 32.67 5.24
C ILE A 17 -3.70 31.44 5.55
N PHE A 18 -4.85 31.24 4.90
CA PHE A 18 -5.68 30.06 5.12
C PHE A 18 -5.34 28.90 4.18
N VAL A 19 -5.18 29.19 2.90
CA VAL A 19 -5.03 28.15 1.86
C VAL A 19 -3.64 27.55 1.86
N ALA A 20 -2.59 28.35 2.06
CA ALA A 20 -1.22 27.82 2.04
C ALA A 20 -0.96 26.82 3.19
N PRO A 21 -1.38 27.06 4.45
CA PRO A 21 -1.25 26.06 5.51
C PRO A 21 -2.08 24.80 5.27
N ILE A 22 -3.31 24.93 4.78
CA ILE A 22 -4.15 23.76 4.45
C ILE A 22 -3.47 22.92 3.36
N TRP A 23 -2.97 23.57 2.31
CA TRP A 23 -2.24 22.90 1.23
C TRP A 23 -0.98 22.20 1.74
N LEU A 24 -0.21 22.84 2.61
CA LEU A 24 0.96 22.25 3.25
C LEU A 24 0.58 20.99 4.05
N ILE A 25 -0.45 21.07 4.89
CA ILE A 25 -0.93 19.93 5.67
C ILE A 25 -1.35 18.78 4.74
N LEU A 26 -2.11 19.06 3.68
CA LEU A 26 -2.53 18.05 2.71
C LEU A 26 -1.35 17.43 1.96
N HIS A 27 -0.39 18.25 1.51
CA HIS A 27 0.80 17.81 0.79
C HIS A 27 1.65 16.86 1.65
N TYR A 28 1.91 17.24 2.90
CA TYR A 28 2.73 16.45 3.80
C TYR A 28 1.98 15.22 4.35
N ARG A 29 0.66 15.32 4.59
CA ARG A 29 -0.17 14.17 4.97
C ARG A 29 -0.24 13.12 3.87
N SER A 30 -0.38 13.55 2.61
CA SER A 30 -0.38 12.64 1.45
C SER A 30 0.98 11.97 1.27
N LYS A 31 2.08 12.72 1.39
CA LYS A 31 3.44 12.15 1.33
C LYS A 31 3.69 11.17 2.49
N ARG A 32 3.23 11.49 3.70
CA ARG A 32 3.38 10.62 4.88
C ARG A 32 2.62 9.30 4.74
N LYS A 33 1.43 9.30 4.13
CA LYS A 33 0.69 8.06 3.81
C LYS A 33 1.42 7.20 2.77
N MET A 34 2.09 7.83 1.81
CA MET A 34 2.84 7.11 0.77
C MET A 34 4.19 6.59 1.28
N SER A 35 4.80 7.28 2.25
CA SER A 35 6.10 6.92 2.83
C SER A 35 6.00 6.08 4.11
N GLN A 36 4.80 5.93 4.69
CA GLN A 36 4.56 4.93 5.71
C GLN A 36 4.59 3.58 5.01
N GLY A 37 5.70 2.87 5.14
CA GLY A 37 5.77 1.46 4.79
C GLY A 37 4.76 0.63 5.59
N LEU A 38 4.77 -0.67 5.38
CA LEU A 38 3.89 -1.60 6.08
C LEU A 38 3.99 -1.40 7.61
N SER A 39 2.84 -1.34 8.27
CA SER A 39 2.74 -1.43 9.72
C SER A 39 3.29 -2.77 10.22
N GLU A 40 3.66 -2.84 11.50
CA GLU A 40 4.13 -4.09 12.10
C GLU A 40 3.12 -5.23 11.94
N GLN A 41 1.82 -4.91 11.99
CA GLN A 41 0.74 -5.87 11.77
C GLN A 41 0.72 -6.40 10.34
N GLU A 42 0.81 -5.52 9.33
CA GLU A 42 0.86 -5.91 7.92
C GLU A 42 2.11 -6.76 7.62
N VAL A 43 3.26 -6.44 8.24
CA VAL A 43 4.48 -7.25 8.14
C VAL A 43 4.28 -8.64 8.76
N ALA A 44 3.62 -8.73 9.92
CA ALA A 44 3.33 -10.00 10.57
C ALA A 44 2.38 -10.86 9.74
N GLU A 45 1.34 -10.27 9.16
CA GLU A 45 0.40 -10.94 8.28
C GLU A 45 1.07 -11.46 7.00
N MET A 46 1.90 -10.64 6.35
CA MET A 46 2.69 -11.08 5.20
C MET A 46 3.59 -12.28 5.53
N LYS A 47 4.27 -12.25 6.69
CA LYS A 47 5.10 -13.39 7.12
C LYS A 47 4.28 -14.64 7.35
N ALA A 48 3.10 -14.52 7.96
CA ALA A 48 2.20 -15.65 8.18
C ALA A 48 1.74 -16.26 6.85
N LEU A 49 1.37 -15.43 5.87
CA LEU A 49 0.98 -15.88 4.53
C LEU A 49 2.14 -16.55 3.79
N SER A 50 3.36 -16.00 3.88
CA SER A 50 4.55 -16.62 3.28
C SER A 50 4.81 -18.01 3.84
N HIS A 51 4.77 -18.15 5.17
CA HIS A 51 4.95 -19.44 5.84
C HIS A 51 3.85 -20.44 5.45
N GLN A 52 2.60 -19.98 5.31
CA GLN A 52 1.51 -20.82 4.85
C GLN A 52 1.71 -21.30 3.40
N ALA A 53 2.19 -20.43 2.52
CA ALA A 53 2.50 -20.78 1.13
C ALA A 53 3.63 -21.82 1.04
N GLU A 54 4.69 -21.68 1.84
CA GLU A 54 5.77 -22.67 1.94
C GLU A 54 5.25 -24.03 2.39
N ALA A 55 4.46 -24.06 3.48
CA ALA A 55 3.87 -25.29 3.99
C ALA A 55 2.92 -25.95 2.96
N MET A 56 2.19 -25.15 2.19
CA MET A 56 1.32 -25.64 1.12
C MET A 56 2.12 -26.25 -0.02
N GLY A 57 3.26 -25.66 -0.40
CA GLY A 57 4.16 -26.20 -1.41
C GLY A 57 4.70 -27.59 -1.05
N GLU A 58 5.13 -27.79 0.19
CA GLU A 58 5.60 -29.11 0.66
C GLU A 58 4.48 -30.17 0.67
N ARG A 59 3.26 -29.76 1.03
CA ARG A 59 2.09 -30.63 0.96
C ARG A 59 1.75 -31.02 -0.48
N ILE A 60 1.83 -30.07 -1.42
CA ILE A 60 1.60 -30.34 -2.85
C ILE A 60 2.63 -31.36 -3.36
N LYS A 61 3.93 -31.18 -3.08
CA LYS A 61 4.96 -32.15 -3.47
C LYS A 61 4.67 -33.55 -2.92
N THR A 62 4.24 -33.62 -1.66
CA THR A 62 3.87 -34.89 -1.04
C THR A 62 2.67 -35.53 -1.75
N LEU A 63 1.63 -34.75 -2.06
CA LEU A 63 0.46 -35.22 -2.81
C LEU A 63 0.83 -35.67 -4.22
N GLU A 64 1.71 -34.94 -4.92
CA GLU A 64 2.22 -35.32 -6.24
C GLU A 64 3.00 -36.63 -6.17
N ALA A 65 3.83 -36.84 -5.14
CA ALA A 65 4.57 -38.09 -4.95
C ALA A 65 3.62 -39.29 -4.69
N ILE A 66 2.57 -39.09 -3.89
CA ILE A 66 1.54 -40.12 -3.67
C ILE A 66 0.79 -40.42 -4.97
N LEU A 67 0.37 -39.39 -5.70
CA LEU A 67 -0.34 -39.54 -6.98
C LEU A 67 0.53 -40.23 -8.03
N ASP A 68 1.83 -39.94 -8.07
CA ASP A 68 2.79 -40.61 -8.96
C ASP A 68 2.95 -42.10 -8.62
N ALA A 69 2.87 -42.48 -7.34
CA ALA A 69 2.92 -43.87 -6.89
C ALA A 69 1.61 -44.63 -7.11
N GLU A 70 0.46 -44.00 -6.80
CA GLU A 70 -0.84 -44.69 -6.80
C GLU A 70 -1.60 -44.58 -8.12
N SER A 71 -1.39 -43.52 -8.90
CA SER A 71 -2.08 -43.32 -10.17
C SER A 71 -1.13 -42.75 -11.25
N PRO A 72 -0.18 -43.52 -11.78
CA PRO A 72 0.94 -43.04 -12.63
C PRO A 72 0.55 -42.24 -13.89
N GLN A 73 -0.72 -42.26 -14.32
CA GLN A 73 -1.22 -41.50 -15.48
C GLN A 73 -2.13 -40.32 -15.09
N TRP A 74 -2.18 -39.92 -13.81
CA TRP A 74 -3.06 -38.85 -13.32
C TRP A 74 -2.83 -37.52 -14.05
N ARG A 75 -1.56 -37.22 -14.39
CA ARG A 75 -1.18 -36.02 -15.15
C ARG A 75 -1.77 -35.96 -16.57
N ASN A 76 -2.10 -37.10 -17.17
CA ASN A 76 -2.68 -37.16 -18.52
C ASN A 76 -4.20 -36.98 -18.53
N ARG A 77 -4.83 -36.86 -17.34
CA ARG A 77 -6.29 -36.67 -17.18
C ARG A 77 -6.66 -35.22 -16.82
N ALA A 78 -5.68 -34.34 -16.69
CA ALA A 78 -5.84 -32.91 -16.39
C ALA A 78 -6.06 -32.07 -17.65
#